data_AF-A0A497SER8-F1
#
_entry.id   AF-A0A497SER8-F1
#
_cell.length_a   1.000
_cell.length_b   1.000
_cell.length_c   1.000
_cell.angle_alpha   90.00
_cell.angle_beta   90.00
_cell.angle_gamma   90.00
#
_symmetry.space_group_name_H-M   'P 1'
#
loop_
_entity.id
_entity.type
_entity.pdbx_description
1 polymer ?
#
loop_
_entity_poly.entity_id
_entity_poly.type
_entity_poly.pdbx_seq_one_letter_code
_entity_poly.pdbx_strand_id
1 'polypeptide(L)'
;MKYTVYYGRKVRIAEYDMLEVGLSQEFDDSVTAHDVAFAAVREKVDSWIEREIARIRELGRDPQSSKLTIDSVSKMIPLDLRKDLFFEEDGDHILIRSRKYLGQEAFRRIAEIAESLGGEYVSAGKDSHFKIPKRRGDQQ
;
A
#
# COMPACT_ATOMS: atom_id res chain seq x y z
N MET A 1 -2.92 -39.57 24.73
CA MET A 1 -4.06 -38.62 24.84
C MET A 1 -3.88 -37.56 23.77
N LYS A 2 -4.95 -37.05 23.17
CA LYS A 2 -4.85 -35.99 22.16
C LYS A 2 -4.73 -34.63 22.80
N TYR A 3 -3.89 -33.77 22.25
CA TYR A 3 -3.71 -32.39 22.69
C TYR A 3 -3.54 -31.46 21.49
N THR A 4 -3.90 -30.20 21.67
CA THR A 4 -3.82 -29.18 20.61
C THR A 4 -2.72 -28.19 20.95
N VAL A 5 -1.88 -27.89 19.95
CA VAL A 5 -0.87 -26.85 20.02
C VAL A 5 -1.28 -25.71 19.12
N TYR A 6 -1.37 -24.51 19.69
CA TYR A 6 -1.54 -23.26 18.97
C TYR A 6 -0.29 -22.40 19.11
N TYR A 7 0.18 -21.85 18.00
CA TYR A 7 1.21 -20.83 17.99
C TYR A 7 0.85 -19.77 16.97
N GLY A 8 0.89 -18.50 17.37
CA GLY A 8 0.65 -17.36 16.51
C GLY A 8 1.63 -16.23 16.79
N ARG A 9 2.02 -15.52 15.75
CA ARG A 9 2.87 -14.32 15.85
C ARG A 9 2.28 -13.19 15.00
N LYS A 10 2.34 -12.00 15.56
CA LYS A 10 2.20 -10.74 14.83
C LYS A 10 3.58 -10.24 14.43
N VAL A 11 3.77 -9.92 13.16
CA VAL A 11 4.99 -9.34 12.62
C VAL A 11 4.65 -8.05 11.87
N ARG A 12 5.44 -7.02 12.10
CA ARG A 12 5.30 -5.75 11.39
C ARG A 12 5.90 -5.89 10.00
N ILE A 13 5.10 -5.67 8.96
CA ILE A 13 5.52 -5.81 7.56
C ILE A 13 5.66 -4.45 6.86
N ALA A 14 4.99 -3.40 7.34
CA ALA A 14 5.18 -2.01 6.91
C ALA A 14 4.90 -1.01 8.06
N GLU A 15 5.03 0.30 7.78
CA GLU A 15 4.85 1.37 8.78
C GLU A 15 3.49 1.30 9.49
N TYR A 16 2.44 0.87 8.80
CA TYR A 16 1.09 0.72 9.37
C TYR A 16 0.49 -0.68 9.18
N ASP A 17 1.27 -1.63 8.67
CA ASP A 17 0.76 -2.95 8.28
C ASP A 17 1.39 -4.07 9.12
N MET A 18 0.53 -4.93 9.68
CA MET A 18 0.89 -6.03 10.55
C MET A 18 0.30 -7.32 9.99
N LEU A 19 1.16 -8.33 9.85
CA LEU A 19 0.75 -9.67 9.48
C LEU A 19 0.61 -10.52 10.75
N GLU A 20 -0.56 -11.10 10.97
CA GLU A 20 -0.79 -12.12 12.00
C GLU A 20 -0.84 -13.49 11.31
N VAL A 21 0.03 -14.40 11.74
CA VAL A 21 0.00 -15.80 11.28
C VAL A 21 -0.06 -16.70 12.49
N GLY A 22 -1.01 -17.62 12.51
CA GLY A 22 -1.13 -18.62 13.54
C GLY A 22 -1.55 -19.99 13.00
N LEU A 23 -1.08 -21.03 13.67
CA LEU A 23 -1.40 -22.42 13.36
C LEU A 23 -1.87 -23.12 14.62
N SER A 24 -2.99 -23.83 14.49
CA SER A 24 -3.49 -24.77 15.49
C SER A 24 -3.43 -26.18 14.92
N GLN A 25 -2.79 -27.12 15.62
CA GLN A 25 -2.64 -28.50 15.18
C GLN A 25 -2.81 -29.46 16.37
N GLU A 26 -3.56 -30.54 16.15
CA GLU A 26 -3.75 -31.63 17.11
C GLU A 26 -2.63 -32.66 16.98
N PHE A 27 -2.14 -33.14 18.13
CA PHE A 27 -1.11 -34.17 18.27
C PHE A 27 -1.57 -35.25 19.25
N ASP A 28 -0.99 -36.43 19.14
CA ASP A 28 -1.14 -37.48 20.14
C ASP A 28 0.10 -37.55 21.03
N ASP A 29 -0.09 -37.39 22.34
CA ASP A 29 0.96 -37.41 23.36
C ASP A 29 1.73 -38.73 23.41
N SER A 30 1.11 -39.82 22.94
CA SER A 30 1.75 -41.14 22.89
C SER A 30 2.74 -41.25 21.72
N VAL A 31 2.68 -40.33 20.75
CA VAL A 31 3.48 -40.35 19.52
C VAL A 31 4.45 -39.17 19.46
N THR A 32 4.01 -37.99 19.89
CA THR A 32 4.80 -36.75 19.81
C THR A 32 4.79 -36.06 21.16
N ALA A 33 5.98 -35.88 21.74
CA ALA A 33 6.14 -35.11 22.96
C ALA A 33 5.77 -33.63 22.73
N HIS A 34 5.24 -32.98 23.77
CA HIS A 34 4.77 -31.59 23.71
C HIS A 34 5.83 -30.60 23.19
N ASP A 35 7.08 -30.73 23.60
CA ASP A 35 8.17 -29.85 23.16
C ASP A 35 8.44 -29.99 21.64
N VAL A 36 8.41 -31.24 21.14
CA VAL A 36 8.59 -31.56 19.72
C VAL A 36 7.40 -31.05 18.89
N ALA A 37 6.18 -31.24 19.38
CA ALA A 37 4.98 -30.71 18.72
C ALA A 37 4.98 -29.18 18.66
N PHE A 38 5.36 -28.52 19.76
CA PHE A 38 5.48 -27.07 19.81
C PHE A 38 6.55 -26.54 18.86
N ALA A 39 7.74 -27.15 18.84
CA ALA A 39 8.80 -26.81 17.90
C ALA A 39 8.33 -26.95 16.44
N ALA A 40 7.62 -28.03 16.11
CA ALA A 40 7.09 -28.25 14.77
C ALA A 40 6.04 -27.21 14.35
N VAL A 41 5.11 -26.84 15.23
CA VAL A 41 4.11 -25.79 14.94
C VAL A 41 4.80 -24.43 14.80
N ARG A 42 5.76 -24.11 15.69
CA ARG A 42 6.53 -22.87 15.64
C ARG A 42 7.30 -22.73 14.32
N GLU A 43 8.04 -23.76 13.91
CA GLU A 43 8.83 -23.75 12.68
C GLU A 43 7.94 -23.56 11.43
N LYS A 44 6.77 -24.21 11.40
CA LYS A 44 5.79 -24.03 10.33
C LYS A 44 5.28 -22.59 10.24
N VAL A 45 4.93 -21.99 11.39
CA VAL A 45 4.45 -20.60 11.44
C VAL A 45 5.56 -19.63 11.02
N ASP A 46 6.79 -19.84 11.49
CA ASP A 46 7.93 -19.01 11.13
C ASP A 46 8.23 -19.10 9.62
N SER A 47 8.27 -20.31 9.07
CA SER A 47 8.44 -20.54 7.64
C SER A 47 7.32 -19.94 6.78
N TRP A 48 6.09 -19.90 7.30
CA TRP A 48 4.96 -19.28 6.59
C TRP A 48 5.07 -17.76 6.63
N ILE A 49 5.46 -17.20 7.77
CA ILE A 49 5.76 -15.77 7.92
C ILE A 49 6.87 -15.36 6.95
N GLU A 50 7.97 -16.09 6.88
CA GLU A 50 9.07 -15.78 5.97
C GLU A 50 8.64 -15.83 4.51
N ARG A 51 7.87 -16.85 4.13
CA ARG A 51 7.33 -16.97 2.77
C ARG A 51 6.35 -15.86 2.43
N GLU A 52 5.45 -15.51 3.34
CA GLU A 52 4.48 -14.45 3.12
C GLU A 52 5.15 -13.08 3.12
N ILE A 53 6.14 -12.82 3.98
CA ILE A 53 6.98 -11.62 3.92
C ILE A 53 7.74 -11.54 2.61
N ALA A 54 8.35 -12.64 2.14
CA ALA A 54 9.04 -12.67 0.85
C ALA A 54 8.07 -12.38 -0.29
N ARG A 55 6.89 -13.00 -0.29
CA ARG A 55 5.83 -12.78 -1.27
C ARG A 55 5.32 -11.34 -1.24
N ILE A 56 5.05 -10.77 -0.07
CA ILE A 56 4.66 -9.37 0.10
C ILE A 56 5.79 -8.43 -0.34
N ARG A 57 7.05 -8.79 -0.09
CA ARG A 57 8.21 -8.04 -0.59
C ARG A 57 8.42 -8.18 -2.08
N GLU A 58 8.00 -9.28 -2.71
CA GLU A 58 8.06 -9.50 -4.16
C GLU A 58 6.88 -8.81 -4.88
N LEU A 59 5.68 -8.92 -4.34
CA LEU A 59 4.49 -8.18 -4.79
C LEU A 59 4.64 -6.67 -4.50
N GLY A 60 5.31 -6.33 -3.42
CA GLY A 60 5.74 -4.98 -3.05
C GLY A 60 7.11 -4.60 -3.59
N ARG A 61 7.73 -5.46 -4.43
CA ARG A 61 8.91 -5.11 -5.24
C ARG A 61 8.52 -4.39 -6.52
N ASP A 62 7.30 -3.87 -6.58
CA ASP A 62 7.09 -2.65 -7.34
C ASP A 62 7.71 -1.49 -6.52
N PRO A 63 8.76 -0.81 -7.02
CA PRO A 63 9.43 0.29 -6.32
C PRO A 63 8.54 1.52 -6.08
N GLN A 64 7.21 1.39 -6.21
CA GLN A 64 6.23 2.44 -6.06
C GLN A 64 5.31 2.29 -4.83
N SER A 65 5.41 1.26 -4.00
CA SER A 65 4.45 1.11 -2.88
C SER A 65 4.57 2.16 -1.76
N SER A 66 5.55 3.07 -1.82
CA SER A 66 5.61 4.31 -1.01
C SER A 66 5.69 5.59 -1.86
N LYS A 67 5.60 5.45 -3.19
CA LYS A 67 5.58 6.58 -4.14
C LYS A 67 4.20 6.61 -4.80
N LEU A 68 3.38 7.61 -4.50
CA LEU A 68 2.25 7.97 -5.34
C LEU A 68 2.72 8.02 -6.79
N THR A 69 2.09 7.22 -7.65
CA THR A 69 2.41 7.14 -9.09
C THR A 69 1.33 7.82 -9.91
N ILE A 70 1.62 8.12 -11.18
CA ILE A 70 0.58 8.58 -12.12
C ILE A 70 -0.61 7.61 -12.10
N ASP A 71 -0.38 6.29 -12.10
CA ASP A 71 -1.47 5.30 -12.11
C ASP A 71 -2.36 5.41 -10.87
N SER A 72 -1.77 5.54 -9.69
CA SER A 72 -2.52 5.68 -8.42
C SER A 72 -3.34 6.97 -8.39
N VAL A 73 -2.75 8.10 -8.78
CA VAL A 73 -3.43 9.40 -8.87
C VAL A 73 -4.54 9.36 -9.93
N SER A 74 -4.22 8.78 -11.08
CA SER A 74 -5.13 8.61 -12.21
C SER A 74 -6.37 7.81 -11.79
N LYS A 75 -6.20 6.68 -11.09
CA LYS A 75 -7.28 5.83 -10.55
C LYS A 75 -8.25 6.57 -9.62
N MET A 76 -7.75 7.53 -8.84
CA MET A 76 -8.59 8.36 -7.94
C MET A 76 -9.44 9.36 -8.71
N ILE A 77 -8.98 9.79 -9.88
CA ILE A 77 -9.69 10.74 -10.74
C ILE A 77 -10.69 9.97 -11.62
N PRO A 78 -11.97 10.40 -11.66
CA PRO A 78 -12.98 9.77 -12.50
C PRO A 78 -12.56 9.79 -13.98
N LEU A 79 -12.85 8.69 -14.69
CA LEU A 79 -12.43 8.47 -16.08
C LEU A 79 -12.84 9.63 -17.01
N ASP A 80 -14.00 10.22 -16.76
CA ASP A 80 -14.53 11.33 -17.55
C ASP A 80 -13.64 12.58 -17.49
N LEU A 81 -13.00 12.84 -16.35
CA LEU A 81 -12.06 13.96 -16.18
C LEU A 81 -10.64 13.59 -16.62
N ARG A 82 -10.24 12.34 -16.38
CA ARG A 82 -8.90 11.83 -16.71
C ARG A 82 -8.53 12.02 -18.18
N LYS A 83 -9.49 11.87 -19.11
CA LYS A 83 -9.27 12.03 -20.55
C LYS A 83 -8.86 13.47 -20.94
N ASP A 84 -9.24 14.43 -20.11
CA ASP A 84 -9.00 15.86 -20.29
C ASP A 84 -7.79 16.37 -19.49
N LEU A 85 -7.11 15.46 -18.79
CA LEU A 85 -5.93 15.73 -18.00
C LEU A 85 -4.68 15.14 -18.65
N PHE A 86 -3.55 15.78 -18.39
CA PHE A 86 -2.22 15.32 -18.73
C PHE A 86 -1.45 15.13 -17.43
N PHE A 87 -0.90 13.95 -17.24
CA PHE A 87 -0.14 13.60 -16.05
C PHE A 87 1.33 13.49 -16.47
N GLU A 88 2.19 14.18 -15.74
CA GLU A 88 3.61 14.25 -15.98
C GLU A 88 4.35 13.98 -14.68
N GLU A 89 5.41 13.18 -14.73
CA GLU A 89 6.27 12.92 -13.58
C GLU A 89 7.46 13.85 -13.60
N ASP A 90 7.52 14.76 -12.63
CA ASP A 90 8.63 15.68 -12.45
C ASP A 90 9.40 15.31 -11.17
N GLY A 91 10.41 14.45 -11.32
CA GLY A 91 11.23 13.96 -10.22
C GLY A 91 10.39 13.25 -9.13
N ASP A 92 10.29 13.89 -7.96
CA ASP A 92 9.52 13.42 -6.80
C ASP A 92 8.09 13.99 -6.73
N HIS A 93 7.63 14.66 -7.79
CA HIS A 93 6.27 15.21 -7.89
C HIS A 93 5.56 14.70 -9.14
N ILE A 94 4.23 14.72 -9.11
CA ILE A 94 3.34 14.46 -10.23
C ILE A 94 2.67 15.77 -10.57
N LEU A 95 2.87 16.24 -11.80
CA LEU A 95 2.21 17.41 -12.36
C LEU A 95 0.97 16.97 -13.13
N ILE A 96 -0.19 17.52 -12.79
CA ILE A 96 -1.44 17.33 -13.52
C ILE A 96 -1.78 18.63 -14.23
N ARG A 97 -1.77 18.62 -15.57
CA ARG A 97 -2.16 19.74 -16.41
C ARG A 97 -3.50 19.48 -17.06
N SER A 98 -4.35 20.49 -17.17
CA SER A 98 -5.61 20.39 -17.91
C SER A 98 -5.36 20.64 -19.39
N ARG A 99 -5.76 19.71 -20.27
CA ARG A 99 -5.66 19.88 -21.74
C ARG A 99 -6.67 20.87 -22.30
N LYS A 100 -7.77 21.07 -21.57
CA LYS A 100 -8.84 22.01 -21.88
C LYS A 100 -9.39 22.62 -20.60
N TYR A 101 -10.22 23.64 -20.73
CA TYR A 101 -10.94 24.19 -19.59
C TYR A 101 -11.89 23.14 -19.00
N LEU A 102 -11.65 22.75 -17.75
CA LEU A 102 -12.39 21.68 -17.06
C LEU A 102 -13.76 22.16 -16.53
N GLY A 103 -13.97 23.49 -16.39
CA GLY A 103 -15.13 24.03 -15.70
C GLY A 103 -15.01 23.94 -14.18
N GLN A 104 -15.91 24.63 -13.46
CA GLN A 104 -15.81 24.81 -12.01
C GLN A 104 -16.00 23.51 -11.23
N GLU A 105 -16.94 22.65 -11.64
CA GLU A 105 -17.22 21.38 -10.95
C GLU A 105 -16.06 20.38 -11.08
N ALA A 106 -15.56 20.19 -12.30
CA ALA A 106 -14.45 19.28 -12.55
C ALA A 106 -13.17 19.77 -11.87
N PHE A 107 -12.89 21.07 -11.93
CA PHE A 107 -11.75 21.68 -11.25
C PHE A 107 -11.81 21.42 -9.74
N ARG A 108 -12.97 21.66 -9.12
CA ARG A 108 -13.16 21.44 -7.69
C ARG A 108 -12.90 19.99 -7.29
N ARG A 109 -13.44 19.02 -8.04
CA ARG A 109 -13.18 17.59 -7.79
C ARG A 109 -11.71 17.23 -7.85
N ILE A 110 -10.99 17.74 -8.85
CA ILE A 110 -9.55 17.46 -9.02
C ILE A 110 -8.75 18.13 -7.90
N ALA A 111 -9.11 19.36 -7.52
CA ALA A 111 -8.50 20.05 -6.39
C ALA A 111 -8.66 19.26 -5.10
N GLU A 112 -9.88 18.81 -4.77
CA GLU A 112 -10.14 18.00 -3.58
C GLU A 112 -9.32 16.69 -3.55
N ILE A 113 -9.17 16.01 -4.70
CA ILE A 113 -8.36 14.80 -4.82
C ILE A 113 -6.87 15.13 -4.64
N ALA A 114 -6.38 16.19 -5.30
CA ALA A 114 -4.99 16.61 -5.19
C ALA A 114 -4.63 17.00 -3.75
N GLU A 115 -5.49 17.78 -3.08
CA GLU A 115 -5.34 18.19 -1.68
C GLU A 115 -5.37 16.97 -0.73
N SER A 116 -6.27 16.00 -0.97
CA SER A 116 -6.32 14.75 -0.19
C SER A 116 -5.03 13.91 -0.32
N LEU A 117 -4.30 14.10 -1.41
CA LEU A 117 -3.02 13.47 -1.67
C LEU A 117 -1.82 14.30 -1.15
N GLY A 118 -2.06 15.44 -0.51
CA GLY A 118 -1.03 16.36 -0.05
C GLY A 118 -0.43 17.20 -1.19
N GLY A 119 -1.10 17.25 -2.34
CA GLY A 119 -0.76 18.09 -3.45
C GLY A 119 -1.36 19.50 -3.36
N GLU A 120 -0.81 20.40 -4.16
CA GLU A 120 -1.18 21.80 -4.22
C GLU A 120 -1.48 22.22 -5.65
N TYR A 121 -2.31 23.27 -5.81
CA TYR A 121 -2.55 23.87 -7.11
C TYR A 121 -1.60 25.05 -7.36
N VAL A 122 -0.87 24.99 -8.47
CA VAL A 122 0.06 26.04 -8.90
C VAL A 122 -0.59 26.83 -10.03
N SER A 123 -0.99 28.07 -9.73
CA SER A 123 -1.51 29.00 -10.73
C SER A 123 -0.35 29.66 -11.48
N ALA A 124 -0.10 29.20 -12.71
CA ALA A 124 0.94 29.73 -13.59
C ALA A 124 0.34 30.29 -14.90
N GLY A 125 -0.92 30.72 -14.86
CA GLY A 125 -1.63 31.23 -16.04
C GLY A 125 -1.87 30.12 -17.07
N LYS A 126 -1.14 30.17 -18.20
CA LYS A 126 -1.23 29.16 -19.28
C LYS A 126 -0.65 27.81 -18.88
N ASP A 127 0.24 27.78 -17.89
CA ASP A 127 0.90 26.57 -17.39
C ASP A 127 0.34 26.12 -16.05
N SER A 128 -0.89 26.51 -15.72
CA SER A 128 -1.50 26.12 -14.45
C SER A 128 -1.60 24.60 -14.31
N HIS A 129 -1.15 24.09 -13.17
CA HIS A 129 -1.04 22.65 -12.93
C HIS A 129 -1.23 22.31 -11.46
N PHE A 130 -1.67 21.08 -11.19
CA PHE A 130 -1.66 20.52 -9.84
C PHE A 130 -0.33 19.81 -9.63
N LYS A 131 0.29 20.02 -8.48
CA LYS A 131 1.55 19.41 -8.10
C LYS A 131 1.30 18.49 -6.91
N ILE A 132 1.44 17.18 -7.11
CA ILE A 132 1.21 16.17 -6.08
C ILE A 132 2.56 15.54 -5.72
N PRO A 133 3.01 15.60 -4.45
CA PRO A 133 4.24 14.95 -4.05
C PRO A 133 4.07 13.42 -4.10
N LYS A 134 5.05 12.74 -4.70
CA LYS A 134 5.04 11.27 -4.80
C LYS A 134 5.25 10.64 -3.43
N ARG A 135 6.06 11.27 -2.60
CA ARG A 135 6.20 10.90 -1.20
C ARG A 135 5.16 11.70 -0.43
N ARG A 136 4.30 11.04 0.36
CA ARG A 136 3.52 11.76 1.38
C ARG A 136 4.54 12.46 2.27
N GLY A 137 4.68 13.76 2.07
CA GLY A 137 5.47 14.60 2.95
C GLY A 137 4.84 14.47 4.33
N ASP A 138 5.61 13.92 5.25
CA ASP A 138 5.39 13.98 6.69
C ASP A 138 5.13 15.45 7.07
N GLN A 139 3.86 15.86 7.07
CA GLN A 139 3.45 17.12 7.66
C GLN A 139 3.25 16.86 9.15
N GLN A 140 4.31 17.18 9.91
CA GLN A 140 4.37 17.25 11.37
C GLN A 140 3.37 18.26 11.94
#